data_AF-A0A8J4Q7Z8-F1
#
_entry.id   AF-A0A8J4Q7Z8-F1
#
_cell.length_a   1.000
_cell.length_b   1.000
_cell.length_c   1.000
_cell.angle_alpha   90.00
_cell.angle_beta   90.00
_cell.angle_gamma   90.00
#
_symmetry.space_group_name_H-M   'P 1'
#
loop_
_entity.id
_entity.type
_entity.pdbx_description
1 polymer ?
#
loop_
_entity_poly.entity_id
_entity_poly.type
_entity_poly.pdbx_seq_one_letter_code
_entity_poly.pdbx_strand_id
1 'polypeptide(L)'
;MGTNQMVSENVQKIIGLLVLLSIAALVSAADECSAVTTLVSTCSTFITYGSPDPFPGSPCCDAMMSLDLISDSIDSRRYVCRCLMSVITTYNPNGTAIATLPGFCGVSFGFTVDPNTDCNFIV
;
A
#
# COMPACT_ATOMS: atom_id res chain seq x y z
N MET A 1 8.56 25.52 -51.31
CA MET A 1 8.80 24.31 -50.50
C MET A 1 9.25 24.77 -49.11
N GLY A 2 8.35 24.83 -48.11
CA GLY A 2 8.75 25.39 -46.80
C GLY A 2 7.68 25.41 -45.70
N THR A 3 6.39 25.28 -46.01
CA THR A 3 5.33 25.31 -44.99
C THR A 3 5.07 23.94 -44.33
N ASN A 4 5.26 22.83 -45.06
CA ASN A 4 4.98 21.49 -44.54
C ASN A 4 6.04 20.95 -43.56
N GLN A 5 7.26 21.52 -43.53
CA GLN A 5 8.36 21.06 -42.67
C GLN A 5 8.30 21.72 -41.27
N MET A 6 7.91 23.00 -41.18
CA MET A 6 7.68 23.69 -39.90
C MET A 6 6.44 23.19 -39.16
N VAL A 7 5.41 22.71 -39.89
CA VAL A 7 4.23 22.10 -39.27
C VAL A 7 4.59 20.76 -38.63
N SER A 8 5.47 19.96 -39.26
CA SER A 8 5.90 18.65 -38.76
C SER A 8 6.65 18.74 -37.43
N GLU A 9 7.63 19.65 -37.28
CA GLU A 9 8.38 19.81 -36.02
C GLU A 9 7.52 20.33 -34.86
N ASN A 10 6.61 21.27 -35.14
CA ASN A 10 5.72 21.82 -34.12
C ASN A 10 4.63 20.82 -33.72
N VAL A 11 4.09 20.04 -34.66
CA VAL A 11 3.14 18.95 -34.38
C VAL A 11 3.81 17.85 -33.56
N GLN A 12 5.06 17.48 -33.85
CA GLN A 12 5.79 16.46 -33.10
C GLN A 12 6.13 16.92 -31.67
N LYS A 13 6.43 18.21 -31.48
CA LYS A 13 6.61 18.81 -30.15
C LYS A 13 5.30 18.91 -29.37
N ILE A 14 4.18 19.24 -30.03
CA ILE A 14 2.85 19.30 -29.41
C ILE A 14 2.36 17.89 -29.04
N ILE A 15 2.54 16.90 -29.91
CA ILE A 15 2.22 15.49 -29.62
C ILE A 15 3.11 14.97 -28.49
N GLY A 16 4.41 15.26 -28.51
CA GLY A 16 5.33 14.90 -27.43
C GLY A 16 4.93 15.53 -26.10
N LEU A 17 4.58 16.82 -26.09
CA LEU A 17 4.11 17.54 -24.90
C LEU A 17 2.75 17.02 -24.40
N LEU A 18 1.82 16.69 -25.31
CA LEU A 18 0.52 16.11 -24.96
C LEU A 18 0.67 14.69 -24.40
N VAL A 19 1.54 13.85 -24.95
CA VAL A 19 1.84 12.50 -24.43
C VAL A 19 2.53 12.57 -23.06
N LEU A 20 3.40 13.56 -22.84
CA LEU A 20 4.04 13.81 -21.53
C LEU A 20 3.05 14.35 -20.48
N LEU A 21 1.96 15.00 -20.90
CA LEU A 21 0.88 15.46 -20.00
C LEU A 21 -0.15 14.36 -19.69
N SER A 22 -0.30 13.35 -20.55
CA SER A 22 -1.25 12.23 -20.35
C SER A 22 -0.81 11.20 -19.31
N ILE A 23 0.45 11.23 -18.87
CA ILE A 23 0.99 10.34 -17.82
C ILE A 23 0.78 10.89 -16.41
N ALA A 24 0.10 12.03 -16.26
CA ALA A 24 -0.28 12.56 -14.96
C ALA A 24 -1.46 11.75 -14.38
N ALA A 25 -1.10 10.70 -13.66
CA ALA A 25 -1.83 10.13 -12.52
C ALA A 25 -3.24 9.57 -12.79
N LEU A 26 -3.29 8.44 -13.47
CA LEU A 26 -4.24 7.36 -13.11
C LEU A 26 -3.48 6.31 -12.31
N VAL A 27 -2.84 6.72 -11.20
CA VAL A 27 -2.42 5.76 -10.18
C VAL A 27 -3.69 5.39 -9.44
N SER A 28 -4.30 4.30 -9.89
CA SER A 28 -5.36 3.65 -9.12
C SER A 28 -4.79 3.29 -7.75
N ALA A 29 -5.54 3.52 -6.67
CA ALA A 29 -5.11 3.22 -5.29
C ALA A 29 -4.64 1.76 -5.07
N ALA A 30 -4.88 0.87 -6.06
CA ALA A 30 -4.37 -0.49 -6.09
C ALA A 30 -2.82 -0.56 -6.22
N ASP A 31 -2.18 0.39 -6.90
CA ASP A 31 -0.71 0.40 -7.02
C ASP A 31 -0.04 0.97 -5.76
N GLU A 32 -0.72 1.86 -5.03
CA GLU A 32 -0.18 2.51 -3.83
C GLU A 32 0.10 1.52 -2.70
N CYS A 33 -0.71 0.47 -2.52
CA CYS A 33 -0.57 -0.45 -1.37
C CYS A 33 0.21 -1.73 -1.65
N SER A 34 0.80 -1.86 -2.84
CA SER A 34 1.51 -3.07 -3.29
C SER A 34 2.60 -3.55 -2.31
N ALA A 35 3.36 -2.63 -1.72
CA ALA A 35 4.36 -2.94 -0.71
C ALA A 35 3.74 -3.53 0.57
N VAL A 36 2.66 -2.91 1.08
CA VAL A 36 1.95 -3.39 2.27
C VAL A 36 1.30 -4.74 2.03
N THR A 37 0.65 -4.92 0.88
CA THR A 37 0.06 -6.20 0.47
C THR A 37 1.11 -7.31 0.41
N THR A 38 2.28 -7.02 -0.17
CA THR A 38 3.40 -7.98 -0.24
C THR A 38 3.87 -8.37 1.15
N LEU A 39 4.05 -7.41 2.05
CA LEU A 39 4.44 -7.70 3.43
C LEU A 39 3.38 -8.51 4.18
N VAL A 40 2.09 -8.17 4.06
CA VAL A 40 0.99 -8.94 4.67
C VAL A 40 0.88 -10.35 4.09
N SER A 41 1.20 -10.56 2.81
CA SER A 41 1.14 -11.88 2.17
C SER A 41 2.08 -12.91 2.81
N THR A 42 3.15 -12.46 3.48
CA THR A 42 4.05 -13.33 4.25
C THR A 42 3.36 -13.99 5.44
N CYS A 43 2.24 -13.42 5.89
CA CYS A 43 1.39 -13.93 6.96
C CYS A 43 0.21 -14.78 6.44
N SER A 44 0.15 -15.04 5.13
CA SER A 44 -1.02 -15.65 4.47
C SER A 44 -1.43 -17.00 5.05
N THR A 45 -0.50 -17.83 5.55
CA THR A 45 -0.83 -19.09 6.22
C THR A 45 -1.69 -18.84 7.46
N PHE A 46 -1.25 -17.97 8.37
CA PHE A 46 -2.03 -17.62 9.56
C PHE A 46 -3.34 -16.91 9.17
N ILE A 47 -3.30 -15.98 8.22
CA ILE A 47 -4.51 -15.29 7.76
C ILE A 47 -5.51 -16.30 7.19
N THR A 48 -5.07 -17.30 6.45
CA THR A 48 -5.99 -18.25 5.78
C THR A 48 -6.53 -19.32 6.73
N TYR A 49 -5.69 -19.82 7.63
CA TYR A 49 -5.99 -21.01 8.45
C TYR A 49 -6.17 -20.72 9.94
N GLY A 50 -5.84 -19.50 10.39
CA GLY A 50 -5.84 -19.11 11.80
C GLY A 50 -4.77 -19.80 12.65
N SER A 51 -3.87 -20.59 12.05
CA SER A 51 -2.80 -21.30 12.74
C SER A 51 -1.66 -21.70 11.78
N PRO A 52 -0.43 -21.92 12.28
CA PRO A 52 0.02 -21.59 13.64
C PRO A 52 0.10 -20.06 13.84
N ASP A 53 0.02 -19.62 15.10
CA ASP A 53 0.19 -18.21 15.45
C ASP A 53 1.59 -17.72 15.03
N PRO A 54 1.70 -16.51 14.45
CA PRO A 54 3.00 -15.90 14.21
C PRO A 54 3.74 -15.67 15.53
N PHE A 55 5.05 -15.79 15.50
CA PHE A 55 5.91 -15.50 16.65
C PHE A 55 7.01 -14.50 16.26
N PRO A 56 7.54 -13.70 17.21
CA PRO A 56 8.64 -12.78 16.92
C PRO A 56 9.85 -13.48 16.29
N GLY A 57 10.38 -12.92 15.19
CA GLY A 57 11.46 -13.52 14.39
C GLY A 57 10.99 -14.53 13.33
N SER A 58 9.68 -14.76 13.20
CA SER A 58 9.11 -15.43 12.02
C SER A 58 9.06 -14.48 10.83
N PRO A 59 9.07 -14.98 9.57
CA PRO A 59 8.98 -14.13 8.39
C PRO A 59 7.77 -13.19 8.38
N CYS A 60 6.63 -13.65 8.92
CA CYS A 60 5.44 -12.82 9.07
C CYS A 60 5.68 -11.64 10.02
N CYS A 61 6.28 -11.89 11.19
CA CYS A 61 6.55 -10.83 12.15
C CYS A 61 7.67 -9.88 11.72
N ASP A 62 8.68 -10.37 10.99
CA ASP A 62 9.70 -9.51 10.39
C ASP A 62 9.09 -8.57 9.33
N ALA A 63 8.09 -9.04 8.58
CA ALA A 63 7.33 -8.21 7.66
C ALA A 63 6.47 -7.16 8.39
N MET A 64 5.81 -7.53 9.50
CA MET A 64 5.08 -6.57 10.33
C MET A 64 6.01 -5.51 10.95
N MET A 65 7.20 -5.91 11.39
CA MET A 65 8.22 -4.98 11.87
C MET A 65 8.70 -4.05 10.76
N SER A 66 8.83 -4.55 9.52
CA SER A 66 9.17 -3.72 8.36
C SER A 66 8.10 -2.66 8.07
N LEU A 67 6.82 -2.98 8.27
CA LEU A 67 5.72 -2.00 8.18
C LEU A 67 5.81 -0.91 9.25
N ASP A 68 6.26 -1.27 10.45
CA ASP A 68 6.46 -0.32 11.55
C ASP A 68 7.61 0.65 11.26
N LEU A 69 8.71 0.13 10.72
CA LEU A 69 9.87 0.94 10.33
C LEU A 69 9.54 1.98 9.27
N ILE A 70 8.63 1.67 8.33
CA ILE A 70 8.19 2.65 7.33
C ILE A 70 7.10 3.60 7.86
N SER A 71 6.57 3.38 9.06
CA SER A 71 5.50 4.17 9.71
C SER A 71 6.05 5.29 10.62
N ASP A 72 7.23 5.81 10.31
CA ASP A 72 7.97 6.77 11.15
C ASP A 72 7.33 8.18 11.18
N SER A 73 6.69 8.58 10.08
CA SER A 73 6.02 9.86 9.91
C SER A 73 4.50 9.74 10.00
N ILE A 74 3.81 10.86 10.28
CA ILE A 74 2.35 10.92 10.29
C ILE A 74 1.77 10.48 8.94
N ASP A 75 2.34 10.99 7.85
CA ASP A 75 1.86 10.68 6.51
C ASP A 75 2.08 9.20 6.16
N SER A 76 3.21 8.63 6.59
CA SER A 76 3.48 7.20 6.44
C SER A 76 2.52 6.34 7.25
N ARG A 77 2.23 6.70 8.52
CA ARG A 77 1.23 5.98 9.34
C ARG A 77 -0.14 6.01 8.69
N ARG A 78 -0.58 7.16 8.18
CA ARG A 78 -1.86 7.30 7.46
C ARG A 78 -1.89 6.45 6.19
N TYR A 79 -0.77 6.41 5.46
CA TYR A 79 -0.62 5.55 4.30
C TYR A 79 -0.72 4.05 4.68
N VAL A 80 0.07 3.58 5.65
CA VAL A 80 0.04 2.18 6.10
C VAL A 80 -1.34 1.81 6.64
N CYS A 81 -1.97 2.70 7.41
CA CYS A 81 -3.34 2.55 7.90
C CYS A 81 -4.34 2.30 6.74
N ARG A 82 -4.36 3.18 5.73
CA ARG A 82 -5.28 3.05 4.59
C ARG A 82 -5.03 1.74 3.83
N CYS A 83 -3.77 1.35 3.69
CA CYS A 83 -3.41 0.12 3.01
C CYS A 83 -3.81 -1.13 3.81
N LEU A 84 -3.56 -1.18 5.11
CA LEU A 84 -3.99 -2.30 5.94
C LEU A 84 -5.51 -2.48 5.90
N MET A 85 -6.27 -1.39 5.94
CA MET A 85 -7.74 -1.43 5.88
C MET A 85 -8.22 -1.95 4.53
N SER A 86 -7.59 -1.52 3.44
CA SER A 86 -7.84 -2.08 2.10
C SER A 86 -7.51 -3.58 2.02
N VAL A 87 -6.37 -4.00 2.57
CA VAL A 87 -5.95 -5.41 2.55
C VAL A 87 -6.89 -6.27 3.40
N ILE A 88 -7.37 -5.79 4.55
CA ILE A 88 -8.40 -6.47 5.36
C ILE A 88 -9.63 -6.82 4.51
N THR A 89 -10.11 -5.87 3.69
CA THR A 89 -11.26 -6.14 2.81
C THR A 89 -10.95 -7.18 1.72
N THR A 90 -9.69 -7.26 1.29
CA THR A 90 -9.24 -8.21 0.25
C THR A 90 -9.22 -9.65 0.76
N TYR A 91 -8.88 -9.87 2.04
CA TYR A 91 -8.76 -11.19 2.66
C TYR A 91 -10.08 -11.74 3.24
N ASN A 92 -11.24 -11.26 2.80
CA ASN A 92 -12.56 -11.74 3.26
C ASN A 92 -12.73 -13.26 3.07
N PRO A 93 -13.26 -14.03 4.06
CA PRO A 93 -13.76 -13.62 5.38
C PRO A 93 -12.70 -13.51 6.48
N ASN A 94 -11.44 -13.82 6.17
CA ASN A 94 -10.39 -13.94 7.18
C ASN A 94 -9.60 -12.66 7.44
N GLY A 95 -10.00 -11.53 6.84
CA GLY A 95 -9.30 -10.24 6.99
C GLY A 95 -9.15 -9.78 8.44
N THR A 96 -10.02 -10.22 9.35
CA THR A 96 -9.92 -9.94 10.80
C THR A 96 -8.67 -10.54 11.44
N ALA A 97 -8.08 -11.60 10.88
CA ALA A 97 -6.80 -12.15 11.34
C ALA A 97 -5.65 -11.16 11.15
N ILE A 98 -5.74 -10.23 10.19
CA ILE A 98 -4.70 -9.20 10.00
C ILE A 98 -4.65 -8.24 11.19
N ALA A 99 -5.81 -7.95 11.81
CA ALA A 99 -5.90 -7.08 12.98
C ALA A 99 -5.20 -7.64 14.22
N THR A 100 -4.98 -8.96 14.30
CA THR A 100 -4.32 -9.61 15.43
C THR A 100 -2.81 -9.75 15.27
N LEU A 101 -2.29 -9.63 14.02
CA LEU A 101 -0.87 -9.75 13.71
C LEU A 101 0.03 -8.81 14.54
N PRO A 102 -0.30 -7.52 14.73
CA PRO A 102 0.54 -6.64 15.54
C PRO A 102 0.71 -7.15 16.98
N GLY A 103 -0.35 -7.72 17.56
CA GLY A 103 -0.31 -8.30 18.91
C GLY A 103 0.61 -9.51 19.02
N PHE A 104 0.52 -10.45 18.07
CA PHE A 104 1.41 -11.62 18.02
C PHE A 104 2.87 -11.24 17.80
N CYS A 105 3.11 -10.21 16.99
CA CYS A 105 4.45 -9.79 16.61
C CYS A 105 5.06 -8.74 17.55
N GLY A 106 4.32 -8.25 18.55
CA GLY A 106 4.77 -7.20 19.46
C GLY A 106 5.03 -5.86 18.78
N VAL A 107 4.30 -5.57 17.70
CA VAL A 107 4.45 -4.36 16.88
C VAL A 107 3.34 -3.36 17.19
N SER A 108 3.64 -2.06 17.17
CA SER A 108 2.68 -0.99 17.42
C SER A 108 2.84 0.16 16.43
N PHE A 109 1.96 0.24 15.45
CA PHE A 109 1.95 1.29 14.42
C PHE A 109 1.50 2.68 14.91
N GLY A 110 1.17 2.83 16.20
CA GLY A 110 0.61 4.07 16.75
C GLY A 110 -0.89 4.28 16.45
N PHE A 111 -1.55 3.27 15.88
CA PHE A 111 -3.01 3.20 15.70
C PHE A 111 -3.47 1.75 15.83
N THR A 112 -4.79 1.56 16.02
CA THR A 112 -5.37 0.22 16.06
C THR A 112 -5.69 -0.25 14.65
N VAL A 113 -5.24 -1.45 14.29
CA VAL A 113 -5.60 -2.09 13.02
C VAL A 113 -7.00 -2.67 13.17
N ASP A 114 -7.99 -2.03 12.56
CA ASP A 114 -9.40 -2.44 12.56
C ASP A 114 -10.04 -2.02 11.22
N PRO A 115 -10.99 -2.79 10.65
CA PRO A 115 -11.68 -2.41 9.42
C PRO A 115 -12.36 -1.02 9.48
N ASN A 116 -12.69 -0.53 10.67
CA ASN A 116 -13.40 0.74 10.89
C ASN A 116 -12.48 1.86 11.39
N THR A 117 -11.17 1.63 11.48
CA THR A 117 -10.22 2.67 11.86
C THR A 117 -10.23 3.80 10.83
N ASP A 118 -10.57 5.01 11.27
CA ASP A 118 -10.47 6.20 10.43
C ASP A 118 -9.04 6.75 10.43
N CYS A 119 -8.33 6.46 9.33
CA CYS A 119 -6.94 6.85 9.14
C CYS A 119 -6.71 8.36 9.15
N ASN A 120 -7.73 9.20 9.00
CA ASN A 120 -7.55 10.66 8.98
C ASN A 120 -7.23 11.23 10.38
N PHE A 121 -7.61 10.53 11.45
CA PHE A 121 -7.37 10.98 12.83
C PHE A 121 -6.00 10.59 13.39
N ILE A 122 -5.16 9.89 12.62
CA ILE A 122 -3.78 9.60 13.01
C ILE A 122 -2.98 10.91 12.97
N VAL A 123 -2.28 11.23 14.06
CA VAL A 123 -1.44 12.42 14.24
C VAL A 123 -0.05 12.08 14.76
#